data_AF-A0A6B0USP5-F1
#
_entry.id   AF-A0A6B0USP5-F1
#
_cell.length_a   1.000
_cell.length_b   1.000
_cell.length_c   1.000
_cell.angle_alpha   90.00
_cell.angle_beta   90.00
_cell.angle_gamma   90.00
#
_symmetry.space_group_name_H-M   'P 1'
#
loop_
_entity.id
_entity.type
_entity.pdbx_description
1 polymer ?
#
loop_
_entity_poly.entity_id
_entity_poly.type
_entity_poly.pdbx_seq_one_letter_code
_entity_poly.pdbx_strand_id
1 'polypeptide(L)'
;MLAEVPIEAAFLTEQSGLFVDFITCDGASWNHKMWKVLGVQGTANNVKCKVDHPVDTNRSLHFISDFPHLIKCLRNGLLKCRFNTPGGHVGVTSRLNNLMLYSVIGDPFVGQCFLFSLTTKFFICAGEHAAYQGSLQD
;
A
#
# COMPACT_ATOMS: atom_id res chain seq x y z
N MET A 1 12.51 13.10 9.74
CA MET A 1 12.66 13.58 8.34
C MET A 1 11.71 12.90 7.35
N LEU A 2 11.88 11.64 6.90
CA LEU A 2 10.93 11.03 5.94
C LEU A 2 9.56 10.68 6.54
N ALA A 3 9.51 10.26 7.80
CA ALA A 3 8.27 9.86 8.47
C ALA A 3 7.34 11.03 8.84
N GLU A 4 7.88 12.24 8.96
CA GLU A 4 7.10 13.45 9.27
C GLU A 4 6.24 13.87 8.07
N VAL A 5 6.76 13.75 6.85
CA VAL A 5 6.09 14.19 5.62
C VAL A 5 4.69 13.56 5.43
N PRO A 6 4.50 12.22 5.47
CA PRO A 6 3.18 11.64 5.26
C PRO A 6 2.20 11.95 6.40
N ILE A 7 2.68 12.12 7.63
CA ILE A 7 1.84 12.46 8.79
C ILE A 7 1.38 13.92 8.70
N GLU A 8 2.30 14.84 8.38
CA GLU A 8 1.98 16.25 8.19
C GLU A 8 1.03 16.46 7.01
N ALA A 9 1.26 15.75 5.91
CA ALA A 9 0.36 15.81 4.76
C ALA A 9 -1.04 15.25 5.09
N ALA A 10 -1.13 14.16 5.87
CA ALA A 10 -2.42 13.66 6.35
C ALA A 10 -3.12 14.69 7.26
N PHE A 11 -2.38 15.31 8.19
CA PHE A 11 -2.89 16.33 9.10
C PHE A 11 -3.43 17.59 8.37
N LEU A 12 -2.68 18.10 7.39
CA LEU A 12 -3.10 19.26 6.59
C LEU A 12 -4.29 18.93 5.67
N THR A 13 -4.37 17.70 5.15
CA THR A 13 -5.50 17.24 4.32
C THR A 13 -6.79 17.11 5.15
N GLU A 14 -6.68 16.69 6.40
CA GLU A 14 -7.81 16.64 7.33
C GLU A 14 -8.29 18.04 7.74
N GLN A 15 -7.37 18.99 7.91
CA GLN A 15 -7.74 20.38 8.15
C GLN A 15 -8.48 21.04 6.99
N SER A 16 -8.31 20.54 5.76
CA SER A 16 -9.08 21.02 4.60
C SER A 16 -10.47 20.37 4.47
N GLY A 17 -10.85 19.50 5.42
CA GLY A 17 -12.17 18.85 5.46
C GLY A 17 -12.23 17.50 4.74
N LEU A 18 -11.09 16.95 4.31
CA LEU A 18 -11.01 15.64 3.67
C LEU A 18 -10.59 14.57 4.69
N PHE A 19 -11.15 13.37 4.59
CA PHE A 19 -10.80 12.28 5.50
C PHE A 19 -9.68 11.42 4.94
N VAL A 20 -8.63 11.18 5.75
CA VAL A 20 -7.45 10.39 5.37
C VAL A 20 -7.39 9.11 6.18
N ASP A 21 -7.83 8.01 5.59
CA ASP A 21 -7.79 6.70 6.25
C ASP A 21 -6.56 5.87 5.87
N PHE A 22 -5.96 6.13 4.69
CA PHE A 22 -4.91 5.29 4.13
C PHE A 22 -3.73 6.08 3.56
N ILE A 23 -2.52 5.58 3.85
CA ILE A 23 -1.26 6.01 3.24
C ILE A 23 -0.67 4.85 2.45
N THR A 24 -0.46 5.08 1.15
CA THR A 24 0.11 4.11 0.23
C THR A 24 1.51 4.53 -0.23
N CYS A 25 2.46 3.60 -0.21
CA CYS A 25 3.86 3.87 -0.58
C CYS A 25 4.42 2.75 -1.48
N ASP A 26 5.40 3.07 -2.33
CA ASP A 26 6.16 2.02 -3.03
C ASP A 26 7.01 1.19 -2.04
N GLY A 27 7.37 -0.03 -2.43
CA GLY A 27 8.16 -0.96 -1.61
C GLY A 27 9.64 -0.61 -1.51
N ALA A 28 10.02 0.66 -1.64
CA ALA A 28 11.42 1.07 -1.52
C ALA A 28 11.95 0.90 -0.08
N SER A 29 13.24 0.61 0.05
CA SER A 29 13.86 0.30 1.35
C SER A 29 13.76 1.46 2.36
N TRP A 30 13.78 2.71 1.89
CA TRP A 30 13.61 3.88 2.75
C TRP A 30 12.16 4.07 3.22
N ASN A 31 11.15 3.69 2.42
CA ASN A 31 9.74 3.68 2.83
C ASN A 31 9.48 2.63 3.91
N HIS A 32 10.11 1.45 3.78
CA HIS A 32 10.05 0.44 4.84
C HIS A 32 10.73 0.91 6.14
N LYS A 33 11.83 1.66 6.06
CA LYS A 33 12.45 2.28 7.24
C LYS A 33 11.51 3.30 7.89
N MET A 34 10.83 4.11 7.07
CA MET A 34 9.83 5.07 7.52
C MET A 34 8.68 4.38 8.27
N TRP A 35 8.12 3.31 7.71
CA TRP A 35 7.07 2.52 8.36
C TRP A 35 7.50 2.01 9.74
N LYS A 36 8.73 1.48 9.85
CA LYS A 36 9.28 1.04 11.14
C LYS A 36 9.35 2.17 12.17
N VAL A 37 9.76 3.37 11.76
CA VAL A 37 9.79 4.56 12.64
C VAL A 37 8.38 4.92 13.12
N LEU A 38 7.37 4.79 12.26
CA LEU A 38 5.96 5.00 12.59
C LEU A 38 5.33 3.82 13.38
N GLY A 39 6.10 2.77 13.67
CA GLY A 39 5.60 1.58 14.38
C GLY A 39 4.77 0.63 13.51
N VAL A 40 4.85 0.77 12.19
CA VAL A 40 4.26 -0.13 11.19
C VAL A 40 5.30 -1.17 10.78
N GLN A 41 4.99 -2.44 10.99
CA GLN A 41 5.88 -3.55 10.66
C GLN A 41 5.13 -4.86 10.47
N GLY A 42 5.65 -5.72 9.60
CA GLY A 42 5.16 -7.08 9.38
C GLY A 42 6.26 -8.09 9.67
N THR A 43 5.94 -9.10 10.46
CA THR A 43 6.71 -10.33 10.64
C THR A 43 5.80 -11.52 10.31
N ALA A 44 6.36 -12.72 10.16
CA ALA A 44 5.57 -13.91 9.85
C ALA A 44 4.46 -14.20 10.87
N ASN A 45 4.65 -13.80 12.13
CA ASN A 45 3.74 -14.10 13.24
C ASN A 45 2.93 -12.89 13.72
N ASN A 46 3.30 -11.67 13.31
CA ASN A 46 2.65 -10.45 13.78
C ASN A 46 2.75 -9.35 12.73
N VAL A 47 1.61 -8.77 12.39
CA VAL A 47 1.49 -7.67 11.42
C VAL A 47 0.80 -6.50 12.09
N LYS A 48 1.51 -5.37 12.18
CA LYS A 48 0.96 -4.07 12.58
C LYS A 48 0.97 -3.16 11.36
N CYS A 49 -0.20 -2.93 10.78
CA CYS A 49 -0.41 -2.15 9.55
C CYS A 49 -1.08 -0.79 9.78
N LYS A 50 -1.32 -0.40 11.03
CA LYS A 50 -2.02 0.84 11.39
C LYS A 50 -1.45 1.51 12.63
N VAL A 51 -1.69 2.80 12.74
CA VAL A 51 -1.34 3.67 13.88
C VAL A 51 -2.54 4.53 14.25
N ASP A 52 -2.49 5.19 15.40
CA ASP A 52 -3.55 6.12 15.80
C ASP A 52 -3.56 7.34 14.85
N HIS A 53 -4.75 7.77 14.45
CA HIS A 53 -4.88 8.84 13.49
C HIS A 53 -4.47 10.19 14.13
N PRO A 54 -3.65 11.02 13.45
CA PRO A 54 -3.02 12.20 14.05
C PRO A 54 -4.01 13.32 14.44
N VAL A 55 -5.22 13.31 13.88
CA VAL A 55 -6.25 14.35 14.08
C VAL A 55 -7.41 13.85 14.95
N ASP A 56 -7.70 12.54 14.93
CA ASP A 56 -8.88 11.95 15.56
C ASP A 56 -8.50 10.62 16.22
N THR A 57 -8.45 10.60 17.54
CA THR A 57 -8.03 9.42 18.30
C THR A 57 -8.97 8.23 18.19
N ASN A 58 -10.19 8.40 17.67
CA ASN A 58 -11.13 7.30 17.44
C ASN A 58 -10.89 6.60 16.11
N ARG A 59 -10.07 7.18 15.22
CA ARG A 59 -9.73 6.61 13.91
C ARG A 59 -8.31 6.07 13.90
N SER A 60 -8.08 5.15 12.98
CA SER A 60 -6.75 4.59 12.72
C SER A 60 -6.29 5.00 11.33
N LEU A 61 -5.02 5.32 11.21
CA LEU A 61 -4.36 5.60 9.94
C LEU A 61 -3.65 4.32 9.45
N HIS A 62 -4.07 3.82 8.29
CA HIS A 62 -3.61 2.55 7.74
C HIS A 62 -2.51 2.74 6.71
N PHE A 63 -1.52 1.84 6.71
CA PHE A 63 -0.39 1.86 5.79
C PHE A 63 -0.44 0.67 4.86
N ILE A 64 -0.51 0.94 3.56
CA ILE A 64 -0.65 -0.07 2.51
C ILE A 64 0.49 0.10 1.50
N SER A 65 0.92 -0.99 0.87
CA SER A 65 1.91 -0.93 -0.20
C SER A 65 1.23 -0.74 -1.55
N ASP A 66 1.91 -0.11 -2.50
CA ASP A 66 1.51 -0.08 -3.90
C ASP A 66 1.38 -1.52 -4.46
N PHE A 67 0.15 -2.04 -4.45
CA PHE A 67 -0.15 -3.42 -4.81
C PHE A 67 0.22 -3.75 -6.26
N PRO A 68 -0.11 -2.94 -7.29
CA PRO A 68 0.40 -3.13 -8.64
C PRO A 68 1.94 -3.23 -8.70
N HIS A 69 2.65 -2.41 -7.93
CA HIS A 69 4.11 -2.49 -7.87
C HIS A 69 4.60 -3.82 -7.27
N LEU A 70 3.94 -4.32 -6.22
CA LEU A 70 4.27 -5.63 -5.64
C LEU A 70 4.08 -6.78 -6.64
N ILE A 71 2.97 -6.81 -7.36
CA ILE A 71 2.70 -7.84 -8.38
C ILE A 71 3.75 -7.78 -9.50
N LYS A 72 4.10 -6.58 -9.96
CA LYS A 72 5.18 -6.38 -10.95
C LYS A 72 6.52 -6.89 -10.44
N CYS A 73 6.88 -6.59 -9.18
CA CYS A 73 8.12 -7.07 -8.57
C CYS A 73 8.14 -8.60 -8.43
N LEU A 74 7.02 -9.20 -8.02
CA LEU A 74 6.86 -10.66 -7.96
C LEU A 74 7.04 -11.30 -9.34
N ARG A 75 6.36 -10.78 -10.37
CA ARG A 75 6.50 -11.23 -11.76
C ARG A 75 7.96 -11.14 -12.22
N ASN A 76 8.61 -10.00 -12.02
CA ASN A 76 10.00 -9.81 -12.42
C ASN A 76 10.95 -10.75 -11.67
N GLY A 77 10.66 -11.06 -10.40
CA GLY A 77 11.36 -12.09 -9.64
C GLY A 77 11.17 -13.47 -10.24
N LEU A 78 9.93 -13.82 -10.61
CA LEU A 78 9.55 -15.14 -11.14
C LEU A 78 10.17 -15.42 -12.52
N LEU A 79 10.38 -14.37 -13.31
CA LEU A 79 11.09 -14.43 -14.59
C LEU A 79 12.60 -14.62 -14.44
N LYS A 80 13.18 -14.19 -13.32
CA LYS A 80 14.63 -14.26 -13.06
C LYS A 80 15.02 -15.52 -12.29
N CYS A 81 14.21 -15.91 -11.30
CA CYS A 81 14.53 -16.94 -10.32
C CYS A 81 13.29 -17.79 -9.98
N ARG A 82 13.53 -18.99 -9.45
CA ARG A 82 12.49 -19.81 -8.82
C ARG A 82 12.27 -19.37 -7.37
N PHE A 83 11.03 -19.44 -6.90
CA PHE A 83 10.65 -19.20 -5.51
C PHE A 83 10.47 -20.52 -4.78
N ASN A 84 10.92 -20.55 -3.54
CA ASN A 84 10.65 -21.66 -2.63
C ASN A 84 9.30 -21.43 -1.96
N THR A 85 8.48 -22.45 -1.98
CA THR A 85 7.19 -22.52 -1.28
C THR A 85 7.19 -23.78 -0.43
N PRO A 86 6.33 -23.89 0.61
CA PRO A 86 6.22 -25.13 1.39
C PRO A 86 5.92 -26.37 0.54
N GLY A 87 5.26 -26.19 -0.62
CA GLY A 87 4.95 -27.26 -1.58
C GLY A 87 6.03 -27.53 -2.63
N GLY A 88 7.20 -26.88 -2.57
CA GLY A 88 8.29 -27.04 -3.55
C GLY A 88 8.67 -25.73 -4.25
N HIS A 89 9.13 -25.82 -5.51
CA HIS A 89 9.70 -24.67 -6.23
C HIS A 89 8.75 -24.17 -7.32
N VAL A 90 8.45 -22.87 -7.32
CA VAL A 90 7.62 -22.20 -8.34
C VAL A 90 8.53 -21.37 -9.25
N GLY A 91 8.43 -21.55 -10.56
CA GLY A 91 9.17 -20.75 -11.54
C GLY A 91 8.46 -20.69 -12.87
N VAL A 92 8.74 -19.66 -13.65
CA VAL A 92 8.13 -19.49 -14.98
C VAL A 92 8.70 -20.54 -15.93
N THR A 93 7.85 -21.48 -16.34
CA THR A 93 8.10 -22.34 -17.50
C THR A 93 7.55 -21.62 -18.74
N SER A 94 8.07 -21.92 -19.93
CA SER A 94 7.79 -21.22 -21.19
C SER A 94 6.31 -21.03 -21.56
N ARG A 95 5.37 -21.77 -20.93
CA ARG A 95 3.91 -21.63 -21.12
C ARG A 95 3.24 -20.49 -20.35
N LEU A 96 3.86 -19.93 -19.30
CA LEU A 96 3.21 -18.92 -18.44
C LEU A 96 3.43 -17.46 -18.89
N ASN A 97 4.29 -17.22 -19.88
CA ASN A 97 4.63 -15.88 -20.35
C ASN A 97 3.42 -15.10 -20.91
N ASN A 98 2.40 -15.79 -21.44
CA ASN A 98 1.25 -15.15 -22.08
C ASN A 98 0.04 -14.96 -21.16
N LEU A 99 -0.02 -15.62 -20.00
CA LEU A 99 -1.21 -15.58 -19.12
C LEU A 99 -1.22 -14.36 -18.19
N MET A 100 -0.05 -13.94 -17.70
CA MET A 100 0.08 -12.82 -16.74
C MET A 100 -0.07 -11.43 -17.37
N LEU A 101 0.00 -11.32 -18.70
CA LEU A 101 -0.20 -10.04 -19.39
C LEU A 101 -1.68 -9.64 -19.44
N TYR A 102 -2.59 -10.63 -19.48
CA TYR A 102 -4.02 -10.42 -19.68
C TYR A 102 -4.72 -9.83 -18.44
N SER A 103 -4.23 -10.13 -17.24
CA SER A 103 -4.83 -9.69 -15.97
C SER A 103 -4.45 -8.26 -15.54
N VAL A 104 -3.37 -7.68 -16.06
CA VAL A 104 -2.89 -6.34 -15.64
C VAL A 104 -3.51 -5.20 -16.47
N ILE A 105 -4.12 -5.51 -17.62
CA ILE A 105 -4.66 -4.51 -18.57
C ILE A 105 -6.13 -4.14 -18.24
N GLY A 106 -6.70 -4.66 -17.15
CA GLY A 106 -8.16 -4.75 -16.97
C GLY A 106 -8.86 -3.85 -15.95
N ASP A 107 -8.21 -2.92 -15.23
CA ASP A 107 -8.90 -2.20 -14.13
C ASP A 107 -9.14 -0.70 -14.41
N PRO A 108 -10.41 -0.26 -14.53
CA PRO A 108 -10.79 1.15 -14.45
C PRO A 108 -11.17 1.47 -13.00
N PHE A 109 -10.25 2.02 -12.19
CA PHE A 109 -10.62 2.52 -10.86
C PHE A 109 -11.16 3.95 -10.94
N VAL A 110 -12.44 4.07 -10.61
CA VAL A 110 -13.29 5.27 -10.59
C VAL A 110 -13.08 6.04 -9.28
N GLY A 111 -12.89 7.36 -9.37
CA GLY A 111 -13.40 8.32 -8.37
C GLY A 111 -12.63 8.55 -7.06
N GLN A 112 -11.31 8.46 -7.02
CA GLN A 112 -10.51 8.91 -5.87
C GLN A 112 -9.74 10.20 -6.22
N CYS A 113 -9.80 11.21 -5.36
CA CYS A 113 -8.98 12.41 -5.48
C CYS A 113 -7.56 12.08 -5.02
N PHE A 114 -6.62 12.12 -5.96
CA PHE A 114 -5.23 11.73 -5.73
C PHE A 114 -4.36 12.96 -5.53
N LEU A 115 -3.85 13.17 -4.31
CA LEU A 115 -2.87 14.23 -4.06
C LEU A 115 -1.46 13.68 -4.34
N PHE A 116 -0.84 14.17 -5.41
CA PHE A 116 0.49 13.75 -5.87
C PHE A 116 1.56 14.67 -5.26
N SER A 117 2.43 14.16 -4.39
CA SER A 117 3.68 14.85 -4.04
C SER A 117 4.80 14.40 -4.98
N LEU A 118 5.24 15.28 -5.89
CA LEU A 118 6.31 14.99 -6.85
C LEU A 118 7.69 14.82 -6.20
N THR A 119 7.85 15.18 -4.94
CA THR A 119 9.14 15.10 -4.21
C THR A 119 9.27 13.84 -3.35
N THR A 120 8.17 13.13 -3.08
CA THR A 120 8.16 11.98 -2.18
C THR A 120 7.12 11.00 -2.70
N LYS A 121 7.54 9.80 -3.12
CA LYS A 121 6.70 8.73 -3.70
C LYS A 121 5.71 8.13 -2.68
N PHE A 122 4.80 8.96 -2.22
CA PHE A 122 3.77 8.66 -1.25
C PHE A 122 2.43 9.07 -1.83
N PHE A 123 1.42 8.30 -1.47
CA PHE A 123 0.07 8.44 -1.97
C PHE A 123 -0.86 8.49 -0.77
N ILE A 124 -1.58 9.58 -0.62
CA ILE A 124 -2.56 9.75 0.44
C ILE A 124 -3.92 9.59 -0.22
N CYS A 125 -4.64 8.54 0.19
CA CYS A 125 -6.00 8.33 -0.29
C CYS A 125 -6.93 9.12 0.63
N ALA A 126 -7.52 10.19 0.10
CA ALA A 126 -8.47 11.03 0.81
C ALA A 126 -9.80 11.05 0.05
N GLY A 127 -10.91 10.97 0.78
CA GLY A 127 -12.26 10.99 0.21
C GLY A 127 -13.19 11.92 0.98
N GLU A 128 -14.21 12.44 0.30
CA GLU A 128 -15.41 12.97 0.96
C GLU A 128 -16.29 11.79 1.40
N HIS A 129 -16.99 11.93 2.52
CA HIS A 129 -17.81 10.88 3.16
C HIS A 129 -18.63 10.05 2.16
N ALA A 130 -18.09 8.91 1.74
CA ALA A 130 -18.84 7.75 1.31
C ALA A 130 -18.51 6.67 2.34
N ALA A 131 -19.44 6.47 3.27
CA ALA A 131 -19.33 5.46 4.32
C ALA A 131 -18.97 4.10 3.71
N TYR A 132 -17.72 3.68 3.86
CA TYR A 132 -17.33 2.31 3.58
C TYR A 132 -17.82 1.46 4.76
N GLN A 133 -19.12 1.14 4.78
CA GLN A 133 -19.69 0.08 5.61
C GLN A 133 -19.26 -1.27 5.04
N GLY A 134 -17.96 -1.58 5.14
CA GLY A 134 -17.43 -2.91 4.94
C GLY A 134 -17.36 -3.60 6.29
N SER A 135 -18.41 -4.32 6.66
CA SER A 135 -18.39 -5.25 7.78
C SER A 135 -17.33 -6.33 7.52
N LEU A 136 -16.18 -6.22 8.18
CA LEU A 136 -15.34 -7.38 8.50
C LEU A 136 -16.14 -8.21 9.52
N GLN A 137 -16.91 -9.16 9.03
CA GLN A 137 -17.34 -10.30 9.82
C GLN A 137 -16.24 -11.35 9.76
N ASP A 138 -15.80 -11.73 10.97
CA ASP A 138 -14.92 -12.81 11.43
C ASP A 138 -14.40 -13.84 10.41
#